data_AF-A0A965PM31-F1
#
_entry.id   AF-A0A965PM31-F1
#
_cell.length_a   1.000
_cell.length_b   1.000
_cell.length_c   1.000
_cell.angle_alpha   90.00
_cell.angle_beta   90.00
_cell.angle_gamma   90.00
#
_symmetry.space_group_name_H-M   'P 1'
#
loop_
_entity.id
_entity.type
_entity.pdbx_description
1 polymer ?
#
loop_
_entity_poly.entity_id
_entity_poly.type
_entity_poly.pdbx_seq_one_letter_code
_entity_poly.pdbx_strand_id
1 'polypeptide(L)'
;MRSPTAQLKRIKTYAEAKAFVERTAPTRGELYVPLGERRYHHNYNIRKVGKDYFVRVFGYDLIHYKHDADYIVINESRSYLDKPLLDALTVVLGLVYGNEHNGKFTVYTGKVPSKTNSYRERHVFYRRSKFLLGMNEEGWYLPEPPTIYTYHLNRAEANNVRAVAKEFRTYMENIIKVRETVSVDMGLPNQGSSIAFTSYMFATTEIMHTLGENYSLWTRLINKPTTAESLTTLAHKNFYEAKLEGIEQTFTDWQLYEHRAKQFMEMIRSGDPEQFYKALLILVVCTGGTHAKLFNVRNEDSWFIGIPKLLDSLDQILLKANSRECFSLIQVPQGQVPSDKYESYIFWPS
;
A
#
# COMPACT_ATOMS: atom_id res chain seq x y z
N MET A 1 29.68 -0.44 -42.04
CA MET A 1 28.51 -0.08 -41.21
C MET A 1 27.75 -1.37 -40.88
N ARG A 2 27.63 -1.74 -39.60
CA ARG A 2 26.79 -2.89 -39.21
C ARG A 2 25.33 -2.43 -39.23
N SER A 3 24.48 -3.19 -39.90
CA SER A 3 23.02 -2.98 -39.92
C SER A 3 22.51 -2.80 -38.48
N PRO A 4 21.55 -1.89 -38.23
CA PRO A 4 20.89 -1.82 -36.94
C PRO A 4 20.38 -3.22 -36.61
N THR A 5 20.71 -3.73 -35.42
CA THR A 5 20.24 -5.02 -34.90
C THR A 5 18.76 -5.15 -35.23
N ALA A 6 18.42 -6.06 -36.16
CA ALA A 6 17.06 -6.30 -36.56
C ALA A 6 16.24 -6.55 -35.29
N GLN A 7 15.25 -5.70 -35.06
CA GLN A 7 14.37 -5.76 -33.89
C GLN A 7 13.88 -7.22 -33.76
N LEU A 8 14.10 -7.83 -32.60
CA LEU A 8 13.78 -9.25 -32.41
C LEU A 8 12.34 -9.53 -32.84
N LYS A 9 12.16 -10.58 -33.63
CA LYS A 9 10.82 -11.10 -33.92
C LYS A 9 10.22 -11.52 -32.57
N ARG A 10 9.25 -10.75 -32.11
CA ARG A 10 8.50 -10.99 -30.87
C ARG A 10 7.89 -12.39 -30.92
N ILE A 11 8.00 -13.14 -29.82
CA ILE A 11 7.53 -14.53 -29.71
C ILE A 11 6.21 -14.51 -28.96
N LYS A 12 5.12 -14.64 -29.69
CA LYS A 12 3.76 -14.42 -29.18
C LYS A 12 3.03 -15.72 -28.88
N THR A 13 3.35 -16.79 -29.61
CA THR A 13 2.63 -18.06 -29.52
C THR A 13 3.55 -19.24 -29.25
N TYR A 14 2.98 -20.36 -28.81
CA TYR A 14 3.70 -21.62 -28.67
C TYR A 14 4.39 -22.06 -29.97
N ALA A 15 3.70 -21.95 -31.11
CA ALA A 15 4.26 -22.33 -32.42
C ALA A 15 5.49 -21.48 -32.77
N GLU A 16 5.46 -20.18 -32.46
CA GLU A 16 6.61 -19.29 -32.66
C GLU A 16 7.76 -19.62 -31.71
N ALA A 17 7.47 -19.96 -30.44
CA ALA A 17 8.48 -20.38 -29.48
C ALA A 17 9.16 -21.69 -29.91
N LYS A 18 8.37 -22.67 -30.35
CA LYS A 18 8.87 -23.93 -30.91
C LYS A 18 9.76 -23.69 -32.13
N ALA A 19 9.28 -22.94 -33.13
CA ALA A 19 10.04 -22.63 -34.33
C ALA A 19 11.34 -21.86 -34.02
N PHE A 20 11.32 -20.98 -33.01
CA PHE A 20 12.51 -20.28 -32.55
C PHE A 20 13.54 -21.25 -31.96
N VAL A 21 13.11 -22.13 -31.06
CA VAL A 21 13.97 -23.11 -30.39
C VAL A 21 14.56 -24.11 -31.39
N GLU A 22 13.76 -24.57 -32.36
CA GLU A 22 14.21 -25.51 -33.41
C GLU A 22 15.23 -24.89 -34.37
N ARG A 23 15.10 -23.58 -34.66
CA ARG A 23 16.01 -22.87 -35.57
C ARG A 23 17.28 -22.34 -34.89
N THR A 24 17.27 -22.20 -33.56
CA THR A 24 18.34 -21.51 -32.82
C THR A 24 19.20 -22.52 -32.08
N ALA A 25 20.50 -22.52 -32.35
CA ALA A 25 21.43 -23.35 -31.57
C ALA A 25 21.48 -22.86 -30.10
N PRO A 26 21.48 -23.78 -29.12
CA PRO A 26 21.56 -23.39 -27.71
C PRO A 26 22.91 -22.74 -27.39
N THR A 27 22.92 -21.86 -26.39
CA THR A 27 24.13 -21.11 -26.00
C THR A 27 24.88 -21.80 -24.87
N ARG A 28 24.16 -22.43 -23.93
CA ARG A 28 24.71 -23.24 -22.82
C ARG A 28 23.63 -24.20 -22.32
N GLY A 29 23.88 -25.51 -22.39
CA GLY A 29 22.85 -26.52 -22.06
C GLY A 29 21.61 -26.37 -22.95
N GLU A 30 20.42 -26.36 -22.36
CA GLU A 30 19.13 -26.17 -23.05
C GLU A 30 18.63 -24.71 -23.03
N LEU A 31 19.55 -23.73 -22.92
CA LEU A 31 19.23 -22.30 -22.93
C LEU A 31 19.42 -21.68 -24.31
N TYR A 32 18.37 -21.03 -24.80
CA TYR A 32 18.29 -20.42 -26.14
C TYR A 32 18.28 -18.88 -26.02
N VAL A 33 19.20 -18.23 -26.71
CA VAL A 33 19.31 -16.75 -26.78
C VAL A 33 19.45 -16.34 -28.25
N PRO A 34 18.71 -15.31 -28.72
CA PRO A 34 18.81 -14.88 -30.11
C PRO A 34 20.23 -14.46 -30.53
N LEU A 35 20.62 -14.82 -31.75
CA LEU A 35 21.88 -14.43 -32.41
C LEU A 35 21.89 -12.91 -32.69
N GLY A 36 22.22 -12.12 -31.67
CA GLY A 36 22.24 -10.65 -31.71
C GLY A 36 22.23 -10.04 -30.30
N GLU A 37 21.59 -10.72 -29.35
CA GLU A 37 21.51 -10.33 -27.93
C GLU A 37 22.41 -11.17 -27.03
N ARG A 38 23.38 -11.89 -27.60
CA ARG A 38 24.42 -12.58 -26.83
C ARG A 38 25.19 -11.65 -25.87
N ARG A 39 25.14 -10.33 -26.07
CA ARG A 39 25.72 -9.35 -25.12
C ARG A 39 24.82 -9.06 -23.90
N TYR A 40 23.52 -9.34 -23.97
CA TYR A 40 22.54 -9.13 -22.90
C TYR A 40 21.90 -10.45 -22.40
N HIS A 41 22.55 -11.59 -22.70
CA HIS A 41 22.11 -12.95 -22.34
C HIS A 41 21.88 -13.17 -20.83
N HIS A 42 22.36 -12.27 -19.98
CA HIS A 42 22.13 -12.27 -18.54
C HIS A 42 20.69 -11.90 -18.15
N ASN A 43 19.94 -11.23 -19.04
CA ASN A 43 18.65 -10.64 -18.68
C ASN A 43 17.49 -11.61 -18.91
N TYR A 44 17.48 -12.33 -20.03
CA TYR A 44 16.47 -13.35 -20.30
C TYR A 44 16.94 -14.44 -21.27
N ASN A 45 16.36 -15.64 -21.18
CA ASN A 45 16.58 -16.77 -22.09
C ASN A 45 15.30 -17.58 -22.28
N ILE A 46 15.24 -18.37 -23.35
CA ILE A 46 14.17 -19.35 -23.55
C ILE A 46 14.71 -20.73 -23.20
N ARG A 47 13.90 -21.54 -22.50
CA ARG A 47 14.19 -22.94 -22.20
C ARG A 47 13.01 -23.82 -22.56
N LYS A 48 13.30 -25.05 -22.96
CA LYS A 48 12.30 -26.11 -23.16
C LYS A 48 12.20 -26.94 -21.89
N VAL A 49 10.99 -27.29 -21.47
CA VAL A 49 10.76 -28.22 -20.34
C VAL A 49 9.67 -29.19 -20.76
N GLY A 50 10.05 -30.45 -20.99
CA GLY A 50 9.13 -31.42 -21.58
C GLY A 50 8.66 -30.95 -22.97
N LYS A 51 7.35 -30.70 -23.10
CA LYS A 51 6.76 -30.17 -24.34
C LYS A 51 6.57 -28.65 -24.32
N ASP A 52 6.66 -28.01 -23.16
CA ASP A 52 6.39 -26.58 -22.99
C ASP A 52 7.66 -25.73 -23.15
N TYR A 53 7.46 -24.42 -23.37
CA TYR A 53 8.55 -23.45 -23.46
C TYR A 53 8.37 -22.31 -22.46
N PHE A 54 9.48 -21.86 -21.90
CA PHE A 54 9.49 -20.81 -20.88
C PHE A 54 10.48 -19.72 -21.26
N VAL A 55 10.09 -18.46 -21.08
CA VAL A 55 11.03 -17.33 -21.02
C VAL A 55 11.41 -17.11 -19.56
N ARG A 56 12.69 -17.31 -19.27
CA ARG A 56 13.27 -17.13 -17.96
C ARG A 56 13.99 -15.79 -17.90
N VAL A 57 13.65 -14.97 -16.90
CA VAL A 57 14.20 -13.62 -16.69
C VAL A 57 14.76 -13.56 -15.28
N PHE A 58 16.04 -13.19 -15.12
CA PHE A 58 16.75 -13.18 -13.82
C PHE A 58 16.57 -14.44 -12.95
N GLY A 59 16.45 -15.61 -13.59
CA GLY A 59 16.27 -16.89 -12.88
C GLY A 59 14.82 -17.29 -12.62
N TYR A 60 13.84 -16.46 -12.96
CA TYR A 60 12.40 -16.71 -12.80
C TYR A 60 11.73 -17.03 -14.14
N ASP A 61 10.87 -18.05 -14.18
CA ASP A 61 10.04 -18.31 -15.36
C ASP A 61 8.89 -17.29 -15.41
N LEU A 62 8.98 -16.35 -16.35
CA LEU A 62 8.08 -15.21 -16.43
C LEU A 62 6.96 -15.42 -17.45
N ILE A 63 7.27 -16.03 -18.59
CA ILE A 63 6.30 -16.33 -19.66
C ILE A 63 6.33 -17.82 -19.90
N HIS A 64 5.16 -18.46 -19.89
CA HIS A 64 5.00 -19.87 -20.17
C HIS A 64 4.13 -20.06 -21.40
N TYR A 65 4.72 -20.63 -22.45
CA TYR A 65 4.06 -21.09 -23.66
C TYR A 65 3.71 -22.56 -23.49
N LYS A 66 2.47 -22.81 -23.10
CA LYS A 66 1.97 -24.16 -22.85
C LYS A 66 1.60 -24.84 -24.18
N HIS A 67 1.97 -26.10 -24.33
CA HIS A 67 1.57 -26.91 -25.48
C HIS A 67 0.05 -27.09 -25.50
N ASP A 68 -0.53 -26.98 -26.69
CA ASP A 68 -1.97 -27.12 -26.95
C ASP A 68 -2.85 -26.06 -26.26
N ALA A 69 -2.24 -24.95 -25.84
CA ALA A 69 -2.95 -23.74 -25.42
C ALA A 69 -2.91 -22.67 -26.52
N ASP A 70 -4.01 -21.94 -26.65
CA ASP A 70 -4.15 -20.74 -27.49
C ASP A 70 -3.76 -19.44 -26.75
N TYR A 71 -3.36 -19.57 -25.48
CA TYR A 71 -2.89 -18.48 -24.63
C TYR A 71 -1.47 -18.74 -24.09
N ILE A 72 -0.85 -17.68 -23.59
CA ILE A 72 0.37 -17.73 -22.78
C ILE A 72 0.06 -17.36 -21.34
N VAL A 73 0.79 -17.96 -20.40
CA VAL A 73 0.65 -17.66 -18.97
C VAL A 73 1.77 -16.71 -18.56
N ILE A 74 1.41 -15.61 -17.89
CA ILE A 74 2.36 -14.66 -17.32
C ILE A 74 2.46 -14.85 -15.82
N ASN A 75 3.70 -14.88 -15.31
CA ASN A 75 4.03 -14.90 -13.89
C ASN A 75 3.33 -16.02 -13.11
N GLU A 76 3.44 -17.25 -13.61
CA GLU A 76 2.77 -18.41 -13.01
C GLU A 76 3.12 -18.62 -11.53
N SER A 77 4.35 -18.30 -11.14
CA SER A 77 4.86 -18.38 -9.76
C SER A 77 4.34 -17.27 -8.83
N ARG A 78 3.61 -16.28 -9.35
CA ARG A 78 3.14 -15.10 -8.60
C ARG A 78 4.28 -14.32 -7.95
N SER A 79 5.45 -14.31 -8.60
CA SER A 79 6.61 -13.51 -8.18
C SER A 79 6.27 -12.02 -8.27
N TYR A 80 6.98 -11.19 -7.51
CA TYR A 80 6.77 -9.75 -7.55
C TYR A 80 7.32 -9.17 -8.86
N LEU A 81 6.44 -8.68 -9.75
CA LEU A 81 6.80 -8.13 -11.06
C LEU A 81 7.37 -6.72 -10.95
N ASP A 82 8.65 -6.58 -10.66
CA ASP A 82 9.33 -5.29 -10.65
C ASP A 82 9.51 -4.70 -12.07
N LYS A 83 10.08 -3.49 -12.14
CA LYS A 83 10.28 -2.79 -13.42
C LYS A 83 11.11 -3.62 -14.42
N PRO A 84 12.27 -4.20 -14.05
CA PRO A 84 13.02 -5.10 -14.94
C PRO A 84 12.20 -6.25 -15.54
N LEU A 85 11.35 -6.92 -14.76
CA LEU A 85 10.50 -8.00 -15.27
C LEU A 85 9.43 -7.46 -16.23
N LEU A 86 8.82 -6.30 -15.96
CA LEU A 86 7.87 -5.66 -16.88
C LEU A 86 8.53 -5.17 -18.18
N ASP A 87 9.76 -4.65 -18.11
CA ASP A 87 10.54 -4.24 -19.27
C ASP A 87 10.87 -5.48 -20.14
N ALA A 88 11.17 -6.64 -19.53
CA ALA A 88 11.35 -7.89 -20.26
C ALA A 88 10.08 -8.35 -21.00
N LEU A 89 8.90 -8.24 -20.37
CA LEU A 89 7.62 -8.51 -21.05
C LEU A 89 7.41 -7.57 -22.24
N THR A 90 7.79 -6.30 -22.11
CA THR A 90 7.74 -5.30 -23.20
C THR A 90 8.62 -5.72 -24.37
N VAL A 91 9.84 -6.16 -24.10
CA VAL A 91 10.81 -6.58 -25.13
C VAL A 91 10.34 -7.85 -25.83
N VAL A 92 9.92 -8.88 -25.08
CA VAL A 92 9.60 -10.20 -25.62
C VAL A 92 8.26 -10.23 -26.34
N LEU A 93 7.22 -9.61 -25.76
CA LEU A 93 5.85 -9.66 -26.26
C LEU A 93 5.45 -8.39 -27.05
N GLY A 94 6.19 -7.30 -26.88
CA GLY A 94 5.83 -6.00 -27.46
C GLY A 94 4.65 -5.32 -26.77
N LEU A 95 4.24 -5.80 -25.60
CA LEU A 95 3.19 -5.20 -24.79
C LEU A 95 3.68 -3.91 -24.15
N VAL A 96 2.81 -2.92 -24.00
CA VAL A 96 3.15 -1.70 -23.26
C VAL A 96 2.68 -1.86 -21.84
N TYR A 97 3.56 -1.53 -20.90
CA TYR A 97 3.27 -1.56 -19.47
C TYR A 97 3.45 -0.16 -18.86
N GLY A 98 2.55 0.20 -17.96
CA GLY A 98 2.67 1.39 -17.13
C GLY A 98 3.06 1.01 -15.71
N ASN A 99 4.04 1.72 -15.15
CA ASN A 99 4.39 1.60 -13.75
C ASN A 99 3.37 2.42 -12.94
N GLU A 100 2.55 1.77 -12.12
CA GLU A 100 1.60 2.44 -11.23
C GLU A 100 2.15 2.43 -9.79
N HIS A 101 1.65 3.32 -8.94
CA HIS A 101 2.05 3.39 -7.53
C HIS A 101 1.59 2.15 -6.73
N ASN A 102 2.16 1.97 -5.53
CA ASN A 102 1.69 1.04 -4.50
C ASN A 102 1.51 -0.41 -4.93
N GLY A 103 2.52 -0.96 -5.62
CA GLY A 103 2.53 -2.40 -5.94
C GLY A 103 1.49 -2.81 -6.98
N LYS A 104 1.11 -1.89 -7.86
CA LYS A 104 0.24 -2.14 -9.02
C LYS A 104 0.97 -1.82 -10.33
N PHE A 105 0.45 -2.30 -11.45
CA PHE A 105 0.94 -1.96 -12.78
C PHE A 105 -0.19 -2.06 -13.81
N THR A 106 0.01 -1.45 -14.98
CA THR A 106 -0.94 -1.52 -16.09
C THR A 106 -0.40 -2.28 -17.27
N VAL A 107 -1.28 -3.01 -17.96
CA VAL A 107 -1.03 -3.69 -19.22
C VAL A 107 -1.96 -3.11 -20.26
N TYR A 108 -1.41 -2.76 -21.42
CA TYR A 108 -2.19 -2.31 -22.56
C TYR A 108 -2.26 -3.40 -23.61
N THR A 109 -3.46 -3.90 -23.88
CA THR A 109 -3.76 -4.94 -24.89
C THR A 109 -4.22 -4.30 -26.22
N GLY A 110 -4.54 -5.10 -27.24
CA GLY A 110 -4.94 -4.64 -28.58
C GLY A 110 -3.82 -4.64 -29.63
N LYS A 111 -4.04 -3.94 -30.76
CA LYS A 111 -3.12 -3.94 -31.91
C LYS A 111 -1.80 -3.23 -31.60
N VAL A 112 -0.71 -3.98 -31.60
CA VAL A 112 0.65 -3.44 -31.51
C VAL A 112 1.26 -3.32 -32.92
N PRO A 113 1.80 -2.15 -33.36
CA PRO A 113 1.85 -0.84 -32.72
C PRO A 113 0.92 0.17 -33.43
N SER A 114 -0.21 0.55 -32.81
CA SER A 114 -0.92 1.74 -33.28
C SER A 114 -0.17 3.00 -32.80
N LYS A 115 0.14 3.92 -33.72
CA LYS A 115 0.77 5.23 -33.42
C LYS A 115 -0.13 6.14 -32.57
N THR A 116 -1.41 5.81 -32.43
CA THR A 116 -2.43 6.70 -31.86
C THR A 116 -2.97 6.26 -30.50
N ASN A 117 -2.47 5.16 -29.90
CA ASN A 117 -2.96 4.60 -28.63
C ASN A 117 -4.48 4.33 -28.54
N SER A 118 -5.24 4.57 -29.62
CA SER A 118 -6.71 4.58 -29.64
C SER A 118 -7.36 3.20 -29.63
N TYR A 119 -6.58 2.13 -29.77
CA TYR A 119 -7.04 0.73 -29.81
C TYR A 119 -6.48 -0.09 -28.67
N ARG A 120 -6.18 0.55 -27.52
CA ARG A 120 -5.59 -0.13 -26.37
C ARG A 120 -6.58 -0.19 -25.24
N GLU A 121 -6.99 -1.40 -24.87
CA GLU A 121 -7.66 -1.60 -23.59
C GLU A 121 -6.61 -1.55 -22.49
N ARG A 122 -6.90 -0.79 -21.43
CA ARG A 122 -6.05 -0.65 -20.26
C ARG A 122 -6.54 -1.61 -19.19
N HIS A 123 -5.65 -2.43 -18.67
CA HIS A 123 -5.94 -3.34 -17.56
C HIS A 123 -4.97 -3.08 -16.42
N VAL A 124 -5.47 -3.05 -15.19
CA VAL A 124 -4.64 -2.86 -13.99
C VAL A 124 -4.45 -4.22 -13.33
N PHE A 125 -3.28 -4.45 -12.74
CA PHE A 125 -2.93 -5.69 -12.04
C PHE A 125 -2.18 -5.38 -10.74
N TYR A 126 -2.23 -6.31 -9.79
CA TYR A 126 -1.32 -6.33 -8.64
C TYR A 126 0.02 -6.95 -9.06
N ARG A 127 1.14 -6.55 -8.43
CA ARG A 127 2.50 -7.02 -8.81
C ARG A 127 2.70 -8.53 -8.79
N ARG A 128 1.93 -9.25 -7.99
CA ARG A 128 1.99 -10.71 -7.86
C ARG A 128 0.93 -11.43 -8.68
N SER A 129 0.21 -10.71 -9.56
CA SER A 129 -0.82 -11.31 -10.40
C SER A 129 -0.21 -12.33 -11.37
N LYS A 130 -0.89 -13.48 -11.46
CA LYS A 130 -0.82 -14.43 -12.57
C LYS A 130 -1.94 -14.08 -13.54
N PHE A 131 -1.68 -14.04 -14.83
CA PHE A 131 -2.70 -13.76 -15.84
C PHE A 131 -2.42 -14.43 -17.18
N LEU A 132 -3.47 -14.60 -17.97
CA LEU A 132 -3.41 -15.23 -19.29
C LEU A 132 -3.47 -14.17 -20.39
N LEU A 133 -2.72 -14.35 -21.46
CA LEU A 133 -2.77 -13.50 -22.65
C LEU A 133 -3.05 -14.37 -23.88
N GLY A 134 -4.09 -14.00 -24.63
CA GLY A 134 -4.38 -14.58 -25.94
C GLY A 134 -3.98 -13.61 -27.06
N MET A 135 -3.85 -14.14 -28.29
CA MET A 135 -3.55 -13.35 -29.48
C MET A 135 -4.57 -13.64 -30.57
N ASN A 136 -5.19 -12.61 -31.13
CA ASN A 136 -6.13 -12.70 -32.25
C ASN A 136 -5.78 -11.67 -33.35
N GLU A 137 -6.67 -11.48 -34.34
CA GLU A 137 -6.49 -10.50 -35.43
C GLU A 137 -6.44 -9.04 -34.93
N GLU A 138 -7.05 -8.77 -33.78
CA GLU A 138 -7.07 -7.47 -33.11
C GLU A 138 -5.87 -7.26 -32.18
N GLY A 139 -4.99 -8.26 -32.05
CA GLY A 139 -3.77 -8.19 -31.25
C GLY A 139 -3.87 -8.98 -29.96
N TRP A 140 -3.24 -8.46 -28.91
CA TRP A 140 -3.29 -9.09 -27.59
C TRP A 140 -4.66 -8.90 -26.96
N TYR A 141 -5.18 -9.90 -26.24
CA TYR A 141 -6.35 -9.76 -25.40
C TYR A 141 -6.18 -10.55 -24.10
N LEU A 142 -6.97 -10.23 -23.07
CA LEU A 142 -7.04 -10.99 -21.83
C LEU A 142 -8.29 -11.87 -21.86
N PRO A 143 -8.16 -13.21 -21.92
CA PRO A 143 -9.31 -14.11 -21.83
C PRO A 143 -10.11 -13.90 -20.53
N GLU A 144 -9.40 -13.61 -19.44
CA GLU A 144 -9.96 -13.37 -18.12
C GLU A 144 -9.38 -12.07 -17.55
N PRO A 145 -10.05 -10.91 -17.75
CA PRO A 145 -9.61 -9.64 -17.19
C PRO A 145 -9.56 -9.70 -15.64
N PRO A 146 -8.53 -9.12 -15.01
CA PRO A 146 -8.36 -9.22 -13.56
C PRO A 146 -9.42 -8.41 -12.83
N THR A 147 -10.17 -9.01 -11.90
CA THR A 147 -11.06 -8.22 -11.05
C THR A 147 -10.25 -7.56 -9.93
N ILE A 148 -10.31 -6.22 -9.86
CA ILE A 148 -9.66 -5.43 -8.81
C ILE A 148 -10.72 -4.85 -7.89
N TYR A 149 -10.39 -4.80 -6.61
CA TYR A 149 -11.22 -4.20 -5.59
C TYR A 149 -10.52 -3.02 -4.92
N THR A 150 -11.32 -2.07 -4.44
CA THR A 150 -10.87 -0.96 -3.60
C THR A 150 -11.85 -0.77 -2.46
N TYR A 151 -11.39 -0.14 -1.38
CA TYR A 151 -12.26 0.22 -0.28
C TYR A 151 -12.89 1.57 -0.50
N HIS A 152 -14.20 1.62 -0.29
CA HIS A 152 -14.97 2.84 -0.37
C HIS A 152 -15.52 3.19 1.02
N LEU A 153 -15.43 4.48 1.37
CA LEU A 153 -16.00 4.99 2.61
C LEU A 153 -17.53 5.08 2.47
N ASN A 154 -18.25 4.32 3.27
CA ASN A 154 -19.67 4.52 3.48
C ASN A 154 -19.88 5.81 4.28
N ARG A 155 -20.22 6.89 3.59
CA ARG A 155 -20.35 8.22 4.20
C ARG A 155 -21.45 8.28 5.25
N ALA A 156 -22.54 7.54 5.09
CA ALA A 156 -23.62 7.51 6.05
C ALA A 156 -23.14 6.91 7.39
N GLU A 157 -22.53 5.73 7.35
CA GLU A 157 -22.01 5.09 8.55
C GLU A 157 -20.84 5.85 9.18
N ALA A 158 -19.95 6.41 8.36
CA ALA A 158 -18.88 7.27 8.85
C ALA A 158 -19.43 8.48 9.61
N ASN A 159 -20.52 9.08 9.13
CA ASN A 159 -21.16 10.20 9.81
C ASN A 159 -21.87 9.76 11.10
N ASN A 160 -22.50 8.58 11.12
CA ASN A 160 -23.07 7.99 12.33
C ASN A 160 -21.99 7.79 13.40
N VAL A 161 -20.85 7.19 13.04
CA VAL A 161 -19.71 7.00 13.95
C VAL A 161 -19.16 8.33 14.47
N ARG A 162 -19.00 9.33 13.60
CA ARG A 162 -18.58 10.69 14.01
C ARG A 162 -19.54 11.35 14.98
N ALA A 163 -20.85 11.16 14.80
CA ALA A 163 -21.85 11.74 15.67
C ALA A 163 -21.72 11.26 17.12
N VAL A 164 -21.26 10.02 17.32
CA VAL A 164 -21.04 9.45 18.65
C VAL A 164 -19.94 10.18 19.42
N ALA A 165 -18.97 10.79 18.74
CA ALA A 165 -17.88 11.56 19.36
C ALA A 165 -18.18 13.06 19.47
N LYS A 166 -19.42 13.50 19.18
CA LYS A 166 -19.76 14.93 19.12
C LYS A 166 -19.51 15.67 20.42
N GLU A 167 -19.93 15.09 21.55
CA GLU A 167 -19.78 15.71 22.87
C GLU A 167 -18.30 15.84 23.25
N PHE A 168 -17.54 14.76 23.11
CA PHE A 168 -16.10 14.76 23.32
C PHE A 168 -15.39 15.79 22.41
N ARG A 169 -15.78 15.90 21.14
CA ARG A 169 -15.23 16.92 20.23
C ARG A 169 -15.49 18.33 20.74
N THR A 170 -16.72 18.64 21.18
CA THR A 170 -17.05 19.94 21.77
C THR A 170 -16.25 20.22 23.04
N TYR A 171 -16.10 19.22 23.91
CA TYR A 171 -15.25 19.32 25.09
C TYR A 171 -13.80 19.66 24.71
N MET A 172 -13.22 18.90 23.77
CA MET A 172 -11.85 19.12 23.28
C MET A 172 -11.67 20.54 22.72
N GLU A 173 -12.56 20.99 21.85
CA GLU A 173 -12.51 22.34 21.27
C GLU A 173 -12.58 23.44 22.34
N ASN A 174 -13.30 23.21 23.45
CA ASN A 174 -13.38 24.14 24.56
C ASN A 174 -12.12 24.12 25.45
N ILE A 175 -11.59 22.94 25.78
CA ILE A 175 -10.34 22.81 26.54
C ILE A 175 -9.17 23.43 25.80
N ILE A 176 -9.10 23.25 24.48
CA ILE A 176 -8.01 23.80 23.68
C ILE A 176 -8.01 25.34 23.70
N LYS A 177 -9.18 26.00 23.74
CA LYS A 177 -9.27 27.47 23.81
C LYS A 177 -8.65 28.08 25.07
N VAL A 178 -8.56 27.33 26.16
CA VAL A 178 -7.99 27.80 27.43
C VAL A 178 -6.52 27.41 27.62
N ARG A 179 -5.91 26.73 26.63
CA ARG A 179 -4.49 26.32 26.66
C ARG A 179 -3.56 27.46 26.27
N GLU A 180 -2.33 27.40 26.78
CA GLU A 180 -1.24 28.24 26.30
C GLU A 180 -0.98 27.96 24.81
N THR A 181 -0.88 29.03 24.03
CA THR A 181 -0.69 28.97 22.58
C THR A 181 0.70 29.47 22.21
N VAL A 182 1.30 28.82 21.21
CA VAL A 182 2.53 29.26 20.57
C VAL A 182 2.26 29.42 19.08
N SER A 183 2.58 30.61 18.55
CA SER A 183 2.62 30.82 17.11
C SER A 183 3.89 30.18 16.57
N VAL A 184 3.73 29.08 15.84
CA VAL A 184 4.85 28.41 15.18
C VAL A 184 5.00 29.01 13.79
N ASP A 185 6.11 29.72 13.58
CA ASP A 185 6.52 30.18 12.26
C ASP A 185 7.36 29.08 11.59
N MET A 186 6.78 28.39 10.61
CA MET A 186 7.55 27.51 9.73
C MET A 186 8.06 28.31 8.53
N GLY A 187 9.19 28.99 8.73
CA GLY A 187 9.94 29.57 7.63
C GLY A 187 10.45 28.48 6.70
N LEU A 188 9.94 28.43 5.46
CA LEU A 188 10.61 27.71 4.37
C LEU A 188 11.77 28.60 3.90
N PRO A 189 13.04 28.17 4.05
CA PRO A 189 14.21 29.05 3.85
C PRO A 189 14.28 29.75 2.49
N ASN A 190 13.56 29.26 1.47
CA ASN A 190 13.69 29.70 0.08
C ASN A 190 12.38 30.11 -0.61
N GLN A 191 11.25 30.30 0.10
CA GLN A 191 9.95 30.62 -0.54
C GLN A 191 9.27 31.91 -0.08
N GLY A 192 9.88 32.72 0.79
CA GLY A 192 9.38 34.05 1.17
C GLY A 192 7.97 34.07 1.80
N SER A 193 7.42 32.90 2.11
CA SER A 193 6.10 32.70 2.69
C SER A 193 6.27 31.89 3.96
N SER A 194 6.10 32.57 5.09
CA SER A 194 5.93 31.95 6.40
C SER A 194 4.49 31.46 6.49
N ILE A 195 4.30 30.19 6.83
CA ILE A 195 3.01 29.69 7.29
C ILE A 195 3.09 29.69 8.81
N ALA A 196 2.53 30.74 9.43
CA ALA A 196 2.31 30.78 10.86
C ALA A 196 1.02 30.02 11.19
N PHE A 197 1.09 29.09 12.14
CA PHE A 197 -0.10 28.44 12.69
C PHE A 197 -0.04 28.36 14.21
N THR A 198 -1.20 28.49 14.84
CA THR A 198 -1.35 28.37 16.29
C THR A 198 -1.21 26.91 16.70
N SER A 199 -0.24 26.63 17.56
CA SER A 199 -0.09 25.34 18.23
C SER A 199 -0.43 25.49 19.71
N TYR A 200 -0.99 24.44 20.28
CA TYR A 200 -1.37 24.38 21.69
C TYR A 200 -0.38 23.49 22.44
N MET A 201 0.05 23.97 23.61
CA MET A 201 1.08 23.31 24.40
C MET A 201 0.49 22.28 25.38
N PHE A 202 1.06 21.08 25.40
CA PHE A 202 0.78 20.02 26.36
C PHE A 202 2.10 19.57 27.00
N ALA A 203 2.19 19.64 28.33
CA ALA A 203 3.42 19.25 29.02
C ALA A 203 3.59 17.72 28.98
N THR A 204 4.80 17.22 28.80
CA THR A 204 5.04 15.76 28.82
C THR A 204 4.74 15.17 30.21
N THR A 205 5.01 15.92 31.28
CA THR A 205 4.69 15.53 32.66
C THR A 205 3.20 15.30 32.87
N GLU A 206 2.36 16.14 32.26
CA GLU A 206 0.90 16.00 32.29
C GLU A 206 0.43 14.71 31.61
N ILE A 207 1.03 14.37 30.46
CA ILE A 207 0.74 13.14 29.72
C ILE A 207 1.17 11.92 30.54
N MET A 208 2.40 11.93 31.07
CA MET A 208 2.94 10.83 31.88
C MET A 208 2.14 10.61 33.17
N HIS A 209 1.77 11.69 33.86
CA HIS A 209 0.97 11.60 35.09
C HIS A 209 -0.42 11.01 34.83
N THR A 210 -1.02 11.33 33.68
CA THR A 210 -2.39 10.91 33.35
C THR A 210 -2.47 9.53 32.70
N LEU A 211 -1.52 9.20 31.82
CA LEU A 211 -1.53 7.98 31.00
C LEU A 211 -0.50 6.93 31.46
N GLY A 212 0.39 7.28 32.38
CA GLY A 212 1.49 6.43 32.84
C GLY A 212 2.70 6.43 31.90
N GLU A 213 3.76 5.72 32.29
CA GLU A 213 5.02 5.62 31.53
C GLU A 213 4.84 4.96 30.15
N ASN A 214 3.82 4.12 29.99
CA ASN A 214 3.52 3.40 28.75
C ASN A 214 2.61 4.20 27.78
N TYR A 215 2.53 5.52 27.90
CA TYR A 215 1.64 6.36 27.09
C TYR A 215 1.86 6.19 25.58
N SER A 216 3.07 5.84 25.14
CA SER A 216 3.43 5.64 23.73
C SER A 216 2.65 4.50 23.05
N LEU A 217 2.15 3.52 23.81
CA LEU A 217 1.33 2.43 23.30
C LEU A 217 0.03 2.92 22.65
N TRP A 218 -0.48 4.07 23.09
CA TRP A 218 -1.69 4.66 22.53
C TRP A 218 -1.54 5.07 21.06
N THR A 219 -0.32 5.32 20.57
CA THR A 219 -0.07 5.60 19.14
C THR A 219 -0.57 4.50 18.21
N ARG A 220 -0.80 3.28 18.74
CA ARG A 220 -1.37 2.16 18.01
C ARG A 220 -2.77 2.43 17.45
N LEU A 221 -3.52 3.35 18.04
CA LEU A 221 -4.84 3.75 17.53
C LEU A 221 -4.76 4.32 16.10
N ILE A 222 -3.68 5.07 15.80
CA ILE A 222 -3.38 5.57 14.45
C ILE A 222 -2.62 4.51 13.65
N ASN A 223 -1.70 3.77 14.27
CA ASN A 223 -0.91 2.72 13.63
C ASN A 223 -1.59 1.34 13.68
N LYS A 224 -2.88 1.29 13.28
CA LYS A 224 -3.65 0.04 13.22
C LYS A 224 -2.87 -1.04 12.46
N PRO A 225 -2.61 -2.21 13.07
CA PRO A 225 -2.00 -3.32 12.35
C PRO A 225 -2.97 -3.83 11.27
N THR A 226 -2.46 -4.08 10.06
CA THR A 226 -3.27 -4.51 8.90
C THR A 226 -2.78 -5.80 8.25
N THR A 227 -1.74 -6.44 8.81
CA THR A 227 -1.12 -7.66 8.26
C THR A 227 -1.59 -8.92 9.00
N ALA A 228 -1.67 -10.06 8.29
CA ALA A 228 -2.05 -11.34 8.91
C ALA A 228 -1.09 -11.75 10.06
N GLU A 229 0.19 -11.41 9.96
CA GLU A 229 1.19 -11.66 11.02
C GLU A 229 0.84 -11.01 12.36
N SER A 230 0.08 -9.91 12.35
CA SER A 230 -0.35 -9.23 13.58
C SER A 230 -1.38 -10.03 14.39
N LEU A 231 -2.01 -11.05 13.80
CA LEU A 231 -2.91 -11.96 14.50
C LEU A 231 -2.17 -13.00 15.34
N THR A 232 -0.89 -13.23 15.07
CA THR A 232 -0.10 -14.29 15.70
C THR A 232 1.13 -13.73 16.44
N THR A 233 1.59 -12.54 16.07
CA THR A 233 2.74 -11.89 16.70
C THR A 233 2.31 -11.24 18.02
N LEU A 234 2.97 -11.64 19.12
CA LEU A 234 2.75 -11.05 20.44
C LEU A 234 3.23 -9.60 20.49
N ALA A 235 2.43 -8.73 21.10
CA ALA A 235 2.65 -7.29 21.09
C ALA A 235 4.02 -6.88 21.64
N HIS A 236 4.47 -7.50 22.74
CA HIS A 236 5.77 -7.17 23.35
C HIS A 236 6.97 -7.40 22.42
N LYS A 237 6.85 -8.22 21.36
CA LYS A 237 7.95 -8.42 20.40
C LYS A 237 8.19 -7.21 19.50
N ASN A 238 7.16 -6.38 19.32
CA ASN A 238 7.23 -5.18 18.49
C ASN A 238 7.47 -3.90 19.31
N PHE A 239 7.46 -4.00 20.64
CA PHE A 239 7.66 -2.88 21.57
C PHE A 239 8.76 -3.21 22.58
N TYR A 240 10.02 -3.16 22.14
CA TYR A 240 11.19 -3.47 22.97
C TYR A 240 11.31 -2.59 24.23
N GLU A 241 10.67 -1.41 24.26
CA GLU A 241 10.79 -0.43 25.35
C GLU A 241 9.52 -0.30 26.21
N ALA A 242 8.37 -0.79 25.75
CA ALA A 242 7.12 -0.66 26.51
C ALA A 242 6.91 -1.87 27.42
N LYS A 243 6.68 -1.61 28.71
CA LYS A 243 6.36 -2.66 29.68
C LYS A 243 4.86 -2.94 29.64
N LEU A 244 4.43 -3.89 28.80
CA LEU A 244 3.06 -4.41 28.89
C LEU A 244 2.86 -5.08 30.25
N GLU A 245 1.72 -4.84 30.89
CA GLU A 245 1.39 -5.35 32.21
C GLU A 245 0.17 -6.27 32.17
N GLY A 246 0.13 -7.23 33.10
CA GLY A 246 -1.02 -8.12 33.27
C GLY A 246 -1.39 -8.90 32.00
N ILE A 247 -2.68 -8.88 31.65
CA ILE A 247 -3.21 -9.65 30.52
C ILE A 247 -2.65 -9.19 29.17
N GLU A 248 -2.22 -7.92 29.06
CA GLU A 248 -1.73 -7.36 27.79
C GLU A 248 -0.42 -8.02 27.32
N GLN A 249 0.34 -8.64 28.22
CA GLN A 249 1.56 -9.39 27.87
C GLN A 249 1.28 -10.56 26.93
N THR A 250 0.05 -11.09 27.01
CA THR A 250 -0.42 -12.23 26.22
C THR A 250 -1.10 -11.80 24.91
N PHE A 251 -1.34 -10.50 24.73
CA PHE A 251 -2.03 -10.00 23.54
C PHE A 251 -1.13 -10.09 22.31
N THR A 252 -1.76 -10.45 21.20
CA THR A 252 -1.20 -10.23 19.88
C THR A 252 -1.26 -8.74 19.53
N ASP A 253 -0.49 -8.32 18.54
CA ASP A 253 -0.52 -6.94 18.01
C ASP A 253 -1.94 -6.46 17.70
N TRP A 254 -2.75 -7.33 17.09
CA TRP A 254 -4.13 -7.04 16.75
C TRP A 254 -5.02 -6.92 18.00
N GLN A 255 -4.89 -7.85 18.95
CA GLN A 255 -5.66 -7.83 20.20
C GLN A 255 -5.36 -6.60 21.05
N LEU A 256 -4.09 -6.17 21.10
CA LEU A 256 -3.72 -4.94 21.79
C LEU A 256 -4.36 -3.72 21.14
N TYR A 257 -4.35 -3.63 19.80
CA TYR A 257 -5.04 -2.57 19.08
C TYR A 257 -6.54 -2.55 19.39
N GLU A 258 -7.21 -3.70 19.30
CA GLU A 258 -8.65 -3.83 19.55
C GLU A 258 -9.01 -3.42 20.99
N HIS A 259 -8.20 -3.85 21.96
CA HIS A 259 -8.36 -3.49 23.36
C HIS A 259 -8.26 -1.97 23.57
N ARG A 260 -7.21 -1.32 23.03
CA ARG A 260 -7.02 0.13 23.15
C ARG A 260 -8.08 0.92 22.40
N ALA A 261 -8.48 0.45 21.22
CA ALA A 261 -9.56 1.07 20.45
C ALA A 261 -10.87 1.06 21.25
N LYS A 262 -11.20 -0.08 21.88
CA LYS A 262 -12.38 -0.19 22.74
C LYS A 262 -12.30 0.77 23.94
N GLN A 263 -11.19 0.79 24.67
CA GLN A 263 -10.99 1.70 25.81
C GLN A 263 -11.16 3.17 25.39
N PHE A 264 -10.54 3.57 24.28
CA PHE A 264 -10.66 4.93 23.77
C PHE A 264 -12.11 5.28 23.41
N MET A 265 -12.82 4.36 22.73
CA MET A 265 -14.23 4.55 22.39
C MET A 265 -15.13 4.65 23.61
N GLU A 266 -14.85 3.92 24.69
CA GLU A 266 -15.56 4.02 25.96
C GLU A 266 -15.31 5.39 26.63
N MET A 267 -14.07 5.86 26.65
CA MET A 267 -13.72 7.17 27.23
C MET A 267 -14.47 8.31 26.55
N ILE A 268 -14.47 8.37 25.22
CA ILE A 268 -15.12 9.46 24.46
C ILE A 268 -16.65 9.40 24.47
N ARG A 269 -17.24 8.29 24.94
CA ARG A 269 -18.69 8.08 25.09
C ARG A 269 -19.19 8.24 26.53
N SER A 270 -18.28 8.33 27.49
CA SER A 270 -18.61 8.30 28.92
C SER A 270 -19.44 9.50 29.40
N GLY A 271 -19.31 10.66 28.74
CA GLY A 271 -19.84 11.93 29.26
C GLY A 271 -19.08 12.46 30.48
N ASP A 272 -18.05 11.74 30.94
CA ASP A 272 -17.24 12.11 32.11
C ASP A 272 -16.09 13.05 31.67
N PRO A 273 -16.02 14.28 32.21
CA PRO A 273 -14.94 15.22 31.91
C PRO A 273 -13.53 14.65 32.16
N GLU A 274 -13.34 13.79 33.16
CA GLU A 274 -12.04 13.20 33.44
C GLU A 274 -11.62 12.21 32.34
N GLN A 275 -12.56 11.39 31.86
CA GLN A 275 -12.32 10.47 30.76
C GLN A 275 -12.13 11.21 29.43
N PHE A 276 -12.89 12.29 29.20
CA PHE A 276 -12.67 13.14 28.04
C PHE A 276 -11.27 13.77 28.07
N TYR A 277 -10.80 14.21 29.24
CA TYR A 277 -9.45 14.72 29.38
C TYR A 277 -8.39 13.65 29.07
N LYS A 278 -8.54 12.44 29.62
CA LYS A 278 -7.66 11.30 29.31
C LYS A 278 -7.64 11.00 27.80
N ALA A 279 -8.81 10.96 27.16
CA ALA A 279 -8.93 10.75 25.72
C ALA A 279 -8.28 11.88 24.89
N LEU A 280 -8.36 13.13 25.34
CA LEU A 280 -7.65 14.25 24.71
C LEU A 280 -6.13 14.04 24.75
N LEU A 281 -5.56 13.63 25.88
CA LEU A 281 -4.13 13.37 25.97
C LEU A 281 -3.69 12.16 25.12
N ILE A 282 -4.54 11.13 25.01
CA ILE A 282 -4.34 10.03 24.07
C ILE A 282 -4.28 10.54 22.62
N LEU A 283 -5.20 11.44 22.23
CA LEU A 283 -5.17 12.06 20.91
C LEU A 283 -3.88 12.86 20.68
N VAL A 284 -3.43 13.63 21.68
CA VAL A 284 -2.17 14.38 21.63
C VAL A 284 -0.99 13.46 21.33
N VAL A 285 -0.89 12.33 22.04
CA VAL A 285 0.15 11.32 21.79
C VAL A 285 0.05 10.73 20.38
N CYS A 286 -1.17 10.39 19.94
CA CYS A 286 -1.42 9.85 18.61
C CYS A 286 -1.07 10.82 17.47
N THR A 287 -1.39 12.10 17.64
CA THR A 287 -1.03 13.16 16.70
C THR A 287 0.47 13.45 16.73
N GLY A 288 1.07 13.40 17.91
CA GLY A 288 2.45 13.77 18.11
C GLY A 288 3.47 12.79 17.52
N GLY A 289 3.18 11.49 17.54
CA GLY A 289 4.06 10.47 16.95
C GLY A 289 4.31 10.58 15.44
N THR A 290 3.52 11.39 14.72
CA THR A 290 3.70 11.62 13.27
C THR A 290 4.32 12.98 12.94
N HIS A 291 4.11 14.02 13.77
CA HIS A 291 4.48 15.39 13.42
C HIS A 291 4.78 16.34 14.60
N ALA A 292 4.66 15.92 15.86
CA ALA A 292 5.04 16.81 16.97
C ALA A 292 6.56 16.93 17.04
N LYS A 293 7.03 18.17 17.07
CA LYS A 293 8.39 18.47 17.52
C LYS A 293 8.34 18.58 19.03
N LEU A 294 9.03 17.68 19.73
CA LEU A 294 9.39 17.91 21.12
C LEU A 294 10.33 19.12 21.11
N PHE A 295 9.85 20.23 21.64
CA PHE A 295 10.70 21.37 21.91
C PHE A 295 10.87 21.47 23.42
N ASN A 296 12.12 21.61 23.84
CA ASN A 296 12.43 21.99 25.20
C ASN A 296 12.07 23.47 25.35
N VAL A 297 10.94 23.74 25.98
CA VAL A 297 10.48 25.10 26.29
C VAL A 297 10.52 25.24 27.80
N ARG A 298 11.28 26.21 28.30
CA ARG A 298 11.45 26.47 29.75
C ARG A 298 12.00 25.26 30.55
N ASN A 299 12.90 24.46 29.97
CA ASN A 299 13.46 23.24 30.58
C ASN A 299 12.46 22.08 30.76
N GLU A 300 11.28 22.16 30.14
CA GLU A 300 10.29 21.07 30.15
C GLU A 300 9.99 20.61 28.72
N ASP A 301 9.95 19.28 28.53
CA ASP A 301 9.57 18.69 27.26
C ASP A 301 8.07 18.90 27.03
N SER A 302 7.72 19.62 25.96
CA SER A 302 6.34 19.94 25.64
C SER A 302 5.96 19.53 24.21
N TRP A 303 4.70 19.14 24.05
CA TRP A 303 4.09 18.77 22.78
C TRP A 303 3.31 19.96 22.24
N PHE A 304 3.55 20.30 20.97
CA PHE A 304 2.90 21.41 20.27
C PHE A 304 2.01 20.86 19.17
N ILE A 305 0.69 21.03 19.30
CA ILE A 305 -0.27 20.41 18.39
C ILE A 305 -1.32 21.43 17.93
N GLY A 306 -1.62 21.46 16.64
CA GLY A 306 -2.71 22.25 16.07
C GLY A 306 -4.05 21.52 16.08
N ILE A 307 -5.16 22.26 16.27
CA ILE A 307 -6.53 21.72 16.25
C ILE A 307 -6.84 20.87 15.01
N PRO A 308 -6.51 21.30 13.76
CA PRO A 308 -6.81 20.49 12.59
C PRO A 308 -6.22 19.08 12.66
N LYS A 309 -5.00 18.95 13.22
CA LYS A 309 -4.32 17.66 13.35
C LYS A 309 -4.92 16.76 14.43
N LEU A 310 -5.42 17.33 15.52
CA LEU A 310 -6.19 16.59 16.52
C LEU A 310 -7.49 16.06 15.91
N LEU A 311 -8.21 16.90 15.15
CA LEU A 311 -9.45 16.51 14.47
C LEU A 311 -9.20 15.42 13.41
N ASP A 312 -8.13 15.55 12.61
CA ASP A 312 -7.73 14.52 11.64
C ASP A 312 -7.41 13.18 12.34
N SER A 313 -6.69 13.24 13.46
CA SER A 313 -6.32 12.05 14.23
C SER A 313 -7.55 11.40 14.87
N LEU A 314 -8.46 12.21 15.44
CA LEU A 314 -9.73 11.71 15.96
C LEU A 314 -10.55 11.03 14.87
N ASP A 315 -10.72 11.66 13.71
CA ASP A 315 -11.45 11.06 12.58
C ASP A 315 -10.81 9.74 12.15
N GLN A 316 -9.48 9.72 12.04
CA GLN A 316 -8.75 8.50 11.67
C GLN A 316 -8.97 7.37 12.69
N ILE A 317 -8.88 7.65 14.00
CA ILE A 317 -9.10 6.65 15.05
C ILE A 317 -10.53 6.12 15.01
N LEU A 318 -11.52 7.03 14.89
CA LEU A 318 -12.93 6.65 14.81
C LEU A 318 -13.21 5.72 13.63
N LEU A 319 -12.74 6.09 12.44
CA LEU A 319 -12.94 5.29 11.24
C LEU A 319 -12.17 3.96 11.30
N LYS A 320 -10.97 3.94 11.90
CA LYS A 320 -10.18 2.72 12.07
C LYS A 320 -10.81 1.76 13.07
N ALA A 321 -11.29 2.26 14.20
CA ALA A 321 -11.95 1.46 15.23
C ALA A 321 -13.28 0.86 14.73
N ASN A 322 -13.97 1.57 13.84
CA ASN A 322 -15.27 1.16 13.26
C ASN A 322 -15.12 0.83 11.76
N SER A 323 -14.03 0.18 11.38
CA SER A 323 -13.70 0.00 9.96
C SER A 323 -14.63 -0.97 9.24
N ARG A 324 -15.27 -1.90 9.97
CA ARG A 324 -16.19 -2.89 9.37
C ARG A 324 -17.50 -2.23 8.93
N GLU A 325 -17.93 -1.21 9.65
CA GLU A 325 -19.14 -0.43 9.39
C GLU A 325 -18.87 0.69 8.38
N CYS A 326 -17.72 1.36 8.51
CA CYS A 326 -17.41 2.54 7.71
C CYS A 326 -16.95 2.24 6.28
N PHE A 327 -16.49 1.03 5.99
CA PHE A 327 -15.88 0.73 4.69
C PHE A 327 -16.49 -0.49 4.01
N SER A 328 -16.74 -0.38 2.71
CA SER A 328 -17.17 -1.48 1.86
C SER A 328 -16.14 -1.75 0.77
N LEU A 329 -16.00 -3.02 0.40
CA LEU A 329 -15.18 -3.43 -0.73
C LEU A 329 -16.01 -3.30 -2.01
N ILE A 330 -15.53 -2.52 -2.98
CA ILE A 330 -16.20 -2.35 -4.27
C ILE A 330 -15.28 -2.80 -5.40
N GLN A 331 -15.87 -3.37 -6.45
CA GLN A 331 -15.15 -3.68 -7.67
C GLN A 331 -14.82 -2.40 -8.42
N VAL A 332 -13.58 -2.28 -8.88
CA VAL A 332 -13.11 -1.16 -9.69
C VAL A 332 -13.37 -1.46 -11.16
N PRO A 333 -13.95 -0.51 -11.93
CA PRO A 333 -14.08 -0.67 -13.38
C PRO A 333 -12.73 -0.95 -14.03
N GLN A 334 -12.71 -1.81 -15.06
CA GLN A 334 -11.48 -2.12 -15.80
C GLN A 334 -10.81 -0.84 -16.31
N GLY A 335 -9.47 -0.80 -16.22
CA GLY A 335 -8.65 0.33 -16.65
C GLY A 335 -8.58 1.51 -15.69
N GLN A 336 -9.34 1.50 -14.58
CA GLN A 336 -9.18 2.47 -13.50
C GLN A 336 -8.20 1.95 -12.43
N VAL A 337 -7.34 2.84 -11.94
CA VAL A 337 -6.42 2.53 -10.84
C VAL A 337 -7.20 2.62 -9.52
N PRO A 338 -7.25 1.56 -8.70
CA PRO A 338 -7.92 1.60 -7.40
C PRO A 338 -7.30 2.67 -6.51
N SER A 339 -8.11 3.27 -5.64
CA SER A 339 -7.62 4.16 -4.59
C SER A 339 -7.13 3.35 -3.41
N ASP A 340 -5.93 3.67 -2.92
CA ASP A 340 -5.34 2.96 -1.76
C ASP A 340 -5.55 3.73 -0.47
N LYS A 341 -6.32 4.82 -0.53
CA LYS A 341 -6.51 5.78 0.56
C LYS A 341 -6.92 5.12 1.88
N TYR A 342 -7.70 4.04 1.82
CA TYR A 342 -8.27 3.38 2.99
C TYR A 342 -7.70 1.98 3.26
N GLU A 343 -6.68 1.52 2.52
CA GLU A 343 -6.07 0.20 2.76
C GLU A 343 -5.48 0.10 4.18
N SER A 344 -4.94 1.20 4.72
CA SER A 344 -4.41 1.27 6.10
C SER A 344 -5.47 1.40 7.20
N TYR A 345 -6.75 1.46 6.84
CA TYR A 345 -7.86 1.62 7.79
C TYR A 345 -8.52 0.29 8.15
N ILE A 346 -8.31 -0.74 7.34
CA ILE A 346 -9.06 -2.00 7.39
C ILE A 346 -8.09 -3.13 7.65
N PHE A 347 -8.52 -4.06 8.50
CA PHE A 347 -7.77 -5.27 8.79
C PHE A 347 -8.27 -6.42 7.91
N TRP A 348 -7.33 -7.21 7.38
CA TRP A 348 -7.62 -8.39 6.59
C TRP A 348 -7.58 -9.65 7.46
N PRO A 349 -8.71 -10.28 7.80
CA PRO A 349 -8.71 -11.74 7.93
C PRO A 349 -8.64 -12.28 6.49
N SER A 350 -7.43 -12.63 6.06
CA SER A 350 -7.18 -13.31 4.78
C SER A 350 -7.92 -14.62 4.67
#